data_AF-A0A6I1NRW9-F1
#
_entry.id   AF-A0A6I1NRW9-F1
#
_cell.length_a   1.000
_cell.length_b   1.000
_cell.length_c   1.000
_cell.angle_alpha   90.00
_cell.angle_beta   90.00
_cell.angle_gamma   90.00
#
_symmetry.space_group_name_H-M   'P 1'
#
loop_
_entity.id
_entity.type
_entity.pdbx_description
1 polymer ?
#
loop_
_entity_poly.entity_id
_entity_poly.type
_entity_poly.pdbx_seq_one_letter_code
_entity_poly.pdbx_strand_id
1 'polypeptide(L)'
;MNEEKGEVEGDLAHHWQQHGDAEWHFHLRPAVRWHDGRELTQDDIAATLQRLRRWPLFSHLRGIRRLAPHSLALELERPDRWLPWLLADSAALILPADHDKHPGFASHPVGTGPYRVAANDAHRLSLQAFDDYFGYRALLDQVDIWMMPKLGDELEPGGPGLCDLTVEINPQPVRPQTEMSLEAG
;
A
#
# COMPACT_ATOMS: atom_id res chain seq x y z
N MET A 1 0.94 7.05 -8.71
CA MET A 1 0.83 7.84 -9.96
C MET A 1 0.27 9.18 -9.57
N ASN A 2 0.87 10.27 -10.01
CA ASN A 2 0.41 11.60 -9.69
C ASN A 2 -0.92 11.88 -10.42
N GLU A 3 -1.99 12.16 -9.67
CA GLU A 3 -3.33 12.34 -10.24
C GLU A 3 -3.47 13.64 -11.07
N GLU A 4 -2.63 14.65 -10.82
CA GLU A 4 -2.67 15.93 -11.53
C GLU A 4 -1.88 15.92 -12.84
N LYS A 5 -0.73 15.23 -12.85
CA LYS A 5 0.20 15.21 -14.00
C LYS A 5 0.13 13.92 -14.82
N GLY A 6 -0.50 12.87 -14.28
CA GLY A 6 -0.47 11.53 -14.84
C GLY A 6 0.90 10.86 -14.78
N GLU A 7 1.93 11.49 -14.22
CA GLU A 7 3.29 10.95 -14.22
C GLU A 7 3.50 9.94 -13.08
N VAL A 8 4.41 8.99 -13.28
CA VAL A 8 4.85 8.10 -12.19
C VAL A 8 5.69 8.91 -11.22
N GLU A 9 5.30 8.88 -9.94
CA GLU A 9 6.00 9.55 -8.85
C GLU A 9 6.58 8.54 -7.86
N GLY A 10 7.59 8.97 -7.11
CA GLY A 10 8.32 8.09 -6.20
C GLY A 10 7.56 7.77 -4.92
N ASP A 11 7.21 6.50 -4.77
CA ASP A 11 6.62 5.93 -3.56
C ASP A 11 7.68 5.14 -2.78
N LEU A 12 7.58 3.80 -2.68
CA LEU A 12 8.61 2.94 -2.08
C LEU A 12 9.99 3.14 -2.71
N ALA A 13 10.04 3.25 -4.04
CA ALA A 13 11.22 3.68 -4.76
C ALA A 13 11.14 5.18 -5.01
N HIS A 14 12.09 5.94 -4.46
CA HIS A 14 12.13 7.39 -4.62
C HIS A 14 12.83 7.83 -5.91
N HIS A 15 13.58 6.93 -6.55
CA HIS A 15 14.25 7.18 -7.82
C HIS A 15 14.45 5.87 -8.60
N TRP A 16 14.40 5.95 -9.93
CA TRP A 16 14.71 4.83 -10.81
C TRP A 16 15.30 5.31 -12.14
N GLN A 17 16.09 4.45 -12.77
CA GLN A 17 16.72 4.72 -14.06
C GLN A 17 16.81 3.45 -14.90
N GLN A 18 16.54 3.56 -16.20
CA GLN A 18 16.76 2.47 -17.13
C GLN A 18 18.26 2.32 -17.41
N HIS A 19 18.80 1.11 -17.27
CA HIS A 19 20.18 0.77 -17.53
C HIS A 19 20.27 -0.22 -18.70
N GLY A 20 20.46 0.28 -19.92
CA GLY A 20 20.35 -0.53 -21.14
C GLY A 20 18.90 -0.85 -21.50
N ASP A 21 18.66 -1.92 -22.26
CA ASP A 21 17.30 -2.18 -22.79
C ASP A 21 16.42 -3.00 -21.84
N ALA A 22 17.01 -3.85 -20.99
CA ALA A 22 16.30 -4.85 -20.21
C ALA A 22 16.66 -4.86 -18.71
N GLU A 23 17.23 -3.76 -18.20
CA GLU A 23 17.55 -3.62 -16.77
C GLU A 23 17.12 -2.23 -16.27
N TRP A 24 16.56 -2.18 -15.06
CA TRP A 24 16.14 -0.96 -14.39
C TRP A 24 16.72 -0.91 -12.98
N HIS A 25 17.35 0.19 -12.60
CA HIS A 25 17.86 0.39 -11.24
C HIS A 25 16.85 1.19 -10.44
N PHE A 26 16.48 0.68 -9.27
CA PHE A 26 15.55 1.32 -8.33
C PHE A 26 16.27 1.62 -7.02
N HIS A 27 16.04 2.84 -6.51
CA HIS A 27 16.50 3.30 -5.21
C HIS A 27 15.32 3.38 -4.25
N LEU A 28 15.38 2.57 -3.21
CA LEU A 28 14.34 2.40 -2.21
C LEU A 28 14.51 3.40 -1.07
N ARG A 29 13.40 3.81 -0.47
CA ARG A 29 13.44 4.58 0.77
C ARG A 29 14.02 3.70 1.90
N PRO A 30 14.91 4.25 2.74
CA PRO A 30 15.41 3.52 3.89
C PRO A 30 14.33 3.39 4.98
N ALA A 31 14.48 2.38 5.85
CA ALA A 31 13.68 2.21 7.07
C ALA A 31 12.15 2.16 6.86
N VAL A 32 11.69 1.67 5.70
CA VAL A 32 10.26 1.44 5.44
C VAL A 32 9.76 0.31 6.32
N ARG A 33 8.65 0.53 7.04
CA ARG A 33 8.02 -0.47 7.89
C ARG A 33 6.70 -0.97 7.32
N TRP A 34 6.45 -2.25 7.55
CA TRP A 34 5.14 -2.87 7.44
C TRP A 34 4.25 -2.43 8.60
N HIS A 35 2.93 -2.52 8.41
CA HIS A 35 1.95 -2.22 9.46
C HIS A 35 2.09 -3.06 10.73
N ASP A 36 2.76 -4.23 10.65
CA ASP A 36 3.07 -5.11 11.77
C ASP A 36 4.39 -4.78 12.49
N GLY A 37 5.09 -3.72 12.06
CA GLY A 37 6.33 -3.22 12.63
C GLY A 37 7.61 -3.81 12.06
N ARG A 38 7.54 -4.88 11.24
CA ARG A 38 8.70 -5.43 10.53
C ARG A 38 9.23 -4.43 9.51
N GLU A 39 10.52 -4.49 9.20
CA GLU A 39 11.12 -3.68 8.14
C GLU A 39 10.90 -4.35 6.78
N LEU A 40 10.63 -3.54 5.74
CA LEU A 40 10.56 -4.00 4.36
C LEU A 40 11.95 -4.41 3.88
N THR A 41 12.05 -5.61 3.34
CA THR A 41 13.31 -6.15 2.81
C THR A 41 13.25 -6.29 1.29
N GLN A 42 14.41 -6.39 0.64
CA GLN A 42 14.44 -6.71 -0.79
C GLN A 42 13.93 -8.12 -1.09
N ASP A 43 13.87 -9.00 -0.09
CA ASP A 43 13.36 -10.35 -0.26
C ASP A 43 11.82 -10.32 -0.40
N ASP A 44 11.14 -9.38 0.28
CA ASP A 44 9.71 -9.12 0.08
C ASP A 44 9.41 -8.62 -1.33
N ILE A 45 10.28 -7.74 -1.86
CA ILE A 45 10.19 -7.24 -3.23
C ILE A 45 10.42 -8.39 -4.22
N ALA A 46 11.45 -9.20 -4.03
CA ALA A 46 11.75 -10.35 -4.88
C ALA A 46 10.58 -11.34 -4.92
N ALA A 47 10.03 -11.68 -3.75
CA ALA A 47 8.88 -12.58 -3.62
C ALA A 47 7.64 -12.01 -4.33
N THR A 48 7.37 -10.71 -4.17
CA THR A 48 6.27 -10.04 -4.86
C THR A 48 6.45 -10.12 -6.38
N LEU A 49 7.61 -9.74 -6.91
CA LEU A 49 7.86 -9.75 -8.36
C LEU A 49 7.79 -11.17 -8.94
N GLN A 50 8.27 -12.17 -8.20
CA GLN A 50 8.14 -13.58 -8.60
C GLN A 50 6.67 -14.00 -8.71
N ARG A 51 5.80 -13.54 -7.80
CA ARG A 51 4.36 -13.77 -7.85
C ARG A 51 3.72 -13.08 -9.07
N LEU A 52 4.11 -11.84 -9.35
CA LEU A 52 3.59 -11.08 -10.50
C LEU A 52 3.86 -11.76 -11.83
N ARG A 53 4.99 -12.45 -12.00
CA ARG A 53 5.34 -13.17 -13.25
C ARG A 53 4.27 -14.16 -13.74
N ARG A 54 3.39 -14.63 -12.86
CA ARG A 54 2.26 -15.50 -13.22
C ARG A 54 1.21 -14.80 -14.08
N TRP A 55 1.18 -13.47 -14.04
CA TRP A 55 0.22 -12.63 -14.76
C TRP A 55 0.81 -12.23 -16.11
N PRO A 56 0.03 -12.30 -17.22
CA PRO A 56 0.55 -12.05 -18.57
C PRO A 56 1.28 -10.70 -18.71
N LEU A 57 0.79 -9.65 -18.07
CA LEU A 57 1.38 -8.31 -18.11
C LEU A 57 2.81 -8.25 -17.53
N PHE A 58 3.08 -9.04 -16.49
CA PHE A 58 4.36 -9.05 -15.77
C PHE A 58 5.24 -10.26 -16.12
N SER A 59 4.83 -11.07 -17.09
CA SER A 59 5.54 -12.30 -17.49
C SER A 59 6.97 -12.07 -17.95
N HIS A 60 7.31 -10.86 -18.39
CA HIS A 60 8.62 -10.48 -18.88
C HIS A 60 9.60 -10.07 -17.75
N LEU A 61 9.15 -10.00 -16.50
CA LEU A 61 10.05 -9.79 -15.36
C LEU A 61 10.93 -11.03 -15.18
N ARG A 62 12.25 -10.87 -15.10
CA ARG A 62 13.18 -11.99 -14.85
C ARG A 62 13.42 -12.19 -13.36
N GLY A 63 13.68 -11.09 -12.64
CA GLY A 63 13.99 -11.10 -11.21
C GLY A 63 14.66 -9.81 -10.77
N ILE A 64 15.22 -9.83 -9.56
CA ILE A 64 16.02 -8.71 -9.04
C ILE A 64 17.42 -9.16 -8.65
N ARG A 65 18.35 -8.22 -8.74
CA ARG A 65 19.72 -8.34 -8.27
C ARG A 65 20.01 -7.20 -7.29
N ARG A 66 20.51 -7.55 -6.11
CA ARG A 66 20.88 -6.58 -5.08
C ARG A 66 22.10 -5.77 -5.54
N LEU A 67 21.96 -4.44 -5.57
CA LEU A 67 23.07 -3.52 -5.87
C LEU A 67 23.66 -2.94 -4.58
N ALA A 68 22.80 -2.54 -3.64
CA ALA A 68 23.15 -1.97 -2.33
C ALA A 68 22.01 -2.28 -1.33
N PRO A 69 22.12 -1.96 -0.03
CA PRO A 69 21.05 -2.22 0.95
C PRO A 69 19.67 -1.67 0.56
N HIS A 70 19.63 -0.48 -0.04
CA HIS A 70 18.41 0.18 -0.53
C HIS A 70 18.43 0.43 -2.04
N SER A 71 19.19 -0.37 -2.79
CA SER A 71 19.21 -0.28 -4.26
C SER A 71 19.17 -1.66 -4.89
N LEU A 72 18.33 -1.84 -5.90
CA LEU A 72 18.19 -3.09 -6.64
C LEU A 72 18.18 -2.84 -8.14
N ALA A 73 18.66 -3.82 -8.90
CA ALA A 73 18.47 -3.92 -10.34
C ALA A 73 17.32 -4.89 -10.60
N LEU A 74 16.31 -4.47 -11.34
CA LEU A 74 15.24 -5.30 -11.85
C LEU A 74 15.60 -5.70 -13.28
N GLU A 75 15.74 -6.99 -13.51
CA GLU A 75 16.12 -7.58 -14.78
C GLU A 75 14.87 -8.06 -15.52
N LEU A 76 14.84 -7.84 -16.84
CA LEU A 76 13.74 -8.21 -17.73
C LEU A 76 14.19 -9.26 -18.75
N GLU A 77 13.30 -10.16 -19.13
CA GLU A 77 13.51 -11.09 -20.25
C GLU A 77 13.30 -10.40 -21.60
N ARG A 78 12.48 -9.34 -21.63
CA ARG A 78 12.21 -8.52 -22.82
C ARG A 78 12.24 -7.04 -22.42
N PRO A 79 12.76 -6.15 -23.28
CA PRO A 79 12.78 -4.71 -23.01
C PRO A 79 11.39 -4.14 -22.73
N ASP A 80 11.27 -3.36 -21.66
CA ASP A 80 10.06 -2.60 -21.34
C ASP A 80 10.43 -1.19 -20.85
N ARG A 81 10.08 -0.18 -21.64
CA ARG A 81 10.31 1.24 -21.33
C ARG A 81 9.22 1.81 -20.40
N TRP A 82 8.07 1.14 -20.32
CA TRP A 82 6.91 1.54 -19.52
C TRP A 82 6.87 0.81 -18.18
N LEU A 83 7.93 0.07 -17.83
CA LEU A 83 8.01 -0.68 -16.58
C LEU A 83 7.62 0.14 -15.34
N PRO A 84 8.07 1.41 -15.15
CA PRO A 84 7.65 2.19 -13.98
C PRO A 84 6.14 2.42 -13.91
N TRP A 85 5.46 2.54 -15.06
CA TRP A 85 4.01 2.67 -15.13
C TRP A 85 3.31 1.35 -14.81
N LEU A 86 3.84 0.26 -15.35
CA LEU A 86 3.33 -1.08 -15.06
C LEU A 86 3.45 -1.43 -13.56
N LEU A 87 4.53 -1.01 -12.91
CA LEU A 87 4.73 -1.19 -11.46
C LEU A 87 3.90 -0.23 -10.60
N ALA A 88 3.31 0.81 -11.19
CA ALA A 88 2.38 1.70 -10.49
C ALA A 88 0.94 1.15 -10.46
N ASP A 89 0.67 0.04 -11.15
CA ASP A 89 -0.62 -0.65 -11.12
C ASP A 89 -0.90 -1.29 -9.75
N SER A 90 -2.16 -1.31 -9.33
CA SER A 90 -2.56 -1.88 -8.03
C SER A 90 -2.27 -3.38 -7.93
N ALA A 91 -2.18 -4.11 -9.04
CA ALA A 91 -1.76 -5.50 -9.05
C ALA A 91 -0.30 -5.67 -8.61
N ALA A 92 0.55 -4.64 -8.77
CA ALA A 92 1.98 -4.67 -8.49
C ALA A 92 2.36 -4.28 -7.05
N LEU A 93 1.38 -4.13 -6.14
CA LEU A 93 1.63 -3.81 -4.74
C LEU A 93 2.61 -4.81 -4.09
N ILE A 94 3.61 -4.28 -3.38
CA ILE A 94 4.57 -5.06 -2.61
C ILE A 94 3.85 -5.63 -1.38
N LEU A 95 3.93 -6.95 -1.21
CA LEU A 95 3.38 -7.67 -0.07
C LEU A 95 4.50 -8.33 0.73
N PRO A 96 4.29 -8.58 2.03
CA PRO A 96 5.20 -9.41 2.81
C PRO A 96 5.41 -10.77 2.14
N ALA A 97 6.66 -11.25 2.11
CA ALA A 97 6.99 -12.54 1.49
C ALA A 97 6.19 -13.71 2.08
N ASP A 98 5.73 -13.58 3.32
CA ASP A 98 4.95 -14.58 4.04
C ASP A 98 3.44 -14.35 4.04
N HIS A 99 2.90 -13.38 3.27
CA HIS A 99 1.46 -13.04 3.28
C HIS A 99 0.53 -14.24 3.10
N ASP A 100 0.88 -15.19 2.22
CA ASP A 100 0.10 -16.41 1.96
C ASP A 100 -0.02 -17.34 3.18
N LYS A 101 0.87 -17.19 4.18
CA LYS A 101 0.84 -17.97 5.43
C LYS A 101 -0.07 -17.36 6.49
N HIS A 102 -0.57 -16.14 6.27
CA HIS A 102 -1.42 -15.43 7.22
C HIS A 102 -2.90 -15.67 6.87
N PRO A 103 -3.61 -16.54 7.62
CA PRO A 103 -5.03 -16.75 7.39
C PRO A 103 -5.79 -15.44 7.60
N GLY A 104 -6.61 -15.05 6.62
CA GLY A 104 -7.36 -13.79 6.68
C GLY A 104 -6.59 -12.55 6.18
N PHE A 105 -5.43 -12.71 5.54
CA PHE A 105 -4.67 -11.59 4.95
C PHE A 105 -5.52 -10.71 4.02
N ALA A 106 -6.46 -11.31 3.27
CA ALA A 106 -7.37 -10.55 2.42
C ALA A 106 -8.29 -9.58 3.19
N SER A 107 -8.68 -9.94 4.42
CA SER A 107 -9.52 -9.09 5.28
C SER A 107 -8.69 -8.12 6.12
N HIS A 108 -7.51 -8.54 6.56
CA HIS A 108 -6.60 -7.73 7.37
C HIS A 108 -5.22 -7.69 6.71
N PRO A 109 -5.07 -6.96 5.59
CA PRO A 109 -3.81 -6.89 4.87
C PRO A 109 -2.76 -6.13 5.67
N VAL A 110 -1.52 -6.60 5.57
CA VAL A 110 -0.33 -5.88 6.05
C VAL A 110 0.34 -5.21 4.86
N GLY A 111 0.40 -3.88 4.90
CA GLY A 111 1.04 -3.06 3.86
C GLY A 111 2.06 -2.08 4.45
N THR A 112 2.56 -1.18 3.61
CA THR A 112 3.46 -0.07 3.99
C THR A 112 2.79 1.30 3.80
N GLY A 113 1.48 1.33 3.53
CA GLY A 113 0.74 2.56 3.26
C GLY A 113 0.44 3.41 4.49
N PRO A 114 -0.11 4.62 4.32
CA PRO A 114 -0.37 5.57 5.40
C PRO A 114 -1.49 5.16 6.36
N TYR A 115 -2.32 4.18 5.98
CA TYR A 115 -3.36 3.61 6.83
C TYR A 115 -3.21 2.10 6.92
N ARG A 116 -3.54 1.54 8.09
CA ARG A 116 -3.66 0.10 8.36
C ARG A 116 -5.11 -0.25 8.69
N VAL A 117 -5.51 -1.49 8.41
CA VAL A 117 -6.85 -1.98 8.77
C VAL A 117 -6.93 -2.21 10.28
N ALA A 118 -7.82 -1.47 10.94
CA ALA A 118 -8.15 -1.64 12.36
C ALA A 118 -9.33 -2.61 12.57
N ALA A 119 -10.31 -2.58 11.67
CA ALA A 119 -11.42 -3.52 11.64
C ALA A 119 -11.91 -3.73 10.21
N ASN A 120 -12.25 -4.96 9.86
CA ASN A 120 -12.91 -5.27 8.60
C ASN A 120 -13.95 -6.36 8.84
N ASP A 121 -15.21 -5.95 8.96
CA ASP A 121 -16.36 -6.81 9.18
C ASP A 121 -17.47 -6.53 8.14
N ALA A 122 -18.58 -7.25 8.20
CA ALA A 122 -19.66 -7.15 7.22
C ALA A 122 -20.35 -5.76 7.18
N HIS A 123 -20.15 -4.92 8.19
CA HIS A 123 -20.83 -3.63 8.34
C HIS A 123 -19.87 -2.46 8.27
N ARG A 124 -18.57 -2.67 8.51
CA ARG A 124 -17.60 -1.58 8.62
C ARG A 124 -16.19 -2.01 8.24
N LEU A 125 -15.54 -1.14 7.46
CA LEU A 125 -14.10 -1.09 7.28
C LEU A 125 -13.55 0.13 8.04
N SER A 126 -12.75 -0.11 9.08
CA SER A 126 -12.07 0.92 9.85
C SER A 126 -10.59 0.93 9.52
N LEU A 127 -10.10 2.09 9.10
CA LEU A 127 -8.70 2.34 8.74
C LEU A 127 -8.10 3.30 9.76
N GLN A 128 -6.96 2.95 10.34
CA GLN A 128 -6.25 3.79 11.29
C GLN A 128 -4.96 4.33 10.67
N ALA A 129 -4.63 5.60 10.93
CA ALA A 129 -3.35 6.17 10.53
C ALA A 129 -2.18 5.33 11.05
N PHE A 130 -1.20 5.11 10.19
CA PHE A 130 0.04 4.41 10.54
C PHE A 130 1.14 5.43 10.82
N ASP A 131 1.52 5.55 12.09
CA ASP A 131 2.48 6.57 12.54
C ASP A 131 3.90 6.37 11.99
N ASP A 132 4.29 5.12 11.70
CA ASP A 132 5.60 4.77 11.12
C ASP A 132 5.61 4.81 9.58
N TYR A 133 4.63 5.47 8.96
CA TYR A 133 4.62 5.65 7.51
C TYR A 133 5.82 6.49 7.06
N PHE A 134 6.51 6.05 6.00
CA PHE A 134 7.74 6.67 5.50
C PHE A 134 7.53 8.05 4.85
N GLY A 135 6.29 8.41 4.53
CA GLY A 135 5.90 9.69 3.97
C GLY A 135 5.32 10.64 5.03
N TYR A 136 4.42 11.51 4.61
CA TYR A 136 3.63 12.31 5.55
C TYR A 136 2.56 11.44 6.19
N ARG A 137 2.48 11.49 7.53
CA ARG A 137 1.39 10.88 8.28
C ARG A 137 0.06 11.36 7.73
N ALA A 138 -0.90 10.45 7.64
CA ALA A 138 -2.28 10.77 7.35
C ALA A 138 -2.80 11.89 8.29
N LEU A 139 -3.53 12.84 7.70
CA LEU A 139 -4.15 13.94 8.45
C LEU A 139 -5.28 13.46 9.36
N LEU A 140 -5.99 12.41 8.93
CA LEU A 140 -7.07 11.80 9.70
C LEU A 140 -6.52 10.62 10.48
N ASP A 141 -6.82 10.58 11.78
CA ASP A 141 -6.39 9.49 12.65
C ASP A 141 -7.12 8.18 12.34
N GLN A 142 -8.37 8.28 11.88
CA GLN A 142 -9.23 7.15 11.57
C GLN A 142 -10.20 7.50 10.43
N VAL A 143 -10.45 6.54 9.56
CA VAL A 143 -11.48 6.59 8.52
C VAL A 143 -12.38 5.37 8.68
N ASP A 144 -13.66 5.58 8.89
CA ASP A 144 -14.66 4.51 8.99
C ASP A 144 -15.55 4.51 7.75
N ILE A 145 -15.54 3.40 7.02
CA ILE A 145 -16.40 3.18 5.87
C ILE A 145 -17.50 2.23 6.32
N TRP A 146 -18.72 2.74 6.42
CA TRP A 146 -19.89 1.97 6.83
C TRP A 146 -20.60 1.39 5.61
N MET A 147 -20.78 0.08 5.62
CA MET A 147 -21.59 -0.63 4.64
C MET A 147 -23.03 -0.62 5.13
N MET A 148 -23.81 0.34 4.64
CA MET A 148 -25.24 0.38 4.91
C MET A 148 -25.95 -0.59 3.95
N PRO A 149 -26.70 -1.59 4.46
CA PRO A 149 -27.59 -2.34 3.60
C PRO A 149 -28.59 -1.36 2.99
N LYS A 150 -28.96 -1.57 1.72
CA LYS A 150 -30.00 -0.77 1.09
C LYS A 150 -31.28 -0.84 1.93
N LEU A 151 -31.81 0.32 2.31
CA LEU A 151 -33.08 0.46 3.04
C LEU A 151 -34.29 -0.16 2.30
N GLY A 152 -34.11 -0.60 1.04
CA GLY A 152 -35.12 -1.26 0.22
C GLY A 152 -34.99 -2.79 0.11
N ASP A 153 -33.90 -3.42 0.55
CA ASP A 153 -33.74 -4.88 0.45
C ASP A 153 -34.56 -5.64 1.51
N GLU A 154 -35.02 -4.96 2.57
CA GLU A 154 -36.01 -5.50 3.52
C GLU A 154 -37.46 -5.38 3.03
N LEU A 155 -37.72 -4.65 1.93
CA LEU A 155 -39.09 -4.38 1.46
C LEU A 155 -39.45 -5.00 0.09
N GLU A 156 -38.50 -5.55 -0.68
CA GLU A 156 -38.79 -6.16 -1.98
C GLU A 156 -38.17 -7.57 -2.10
N PRO A 157 -38.97 -8.65 -2.16
CA PRO A 157 -38.46 -9.98 -2.40
C PRO A 157 -38.05 -10.14 -3.88
N GLY A 158 -36.80 -9.82 -4.21
CA GLY A 158 -36.14 -10.35 -5.43
C GLY A 158 -35.50 -9.38 -6.43
N GLY A 159 -34.65 -8.43 -6.01
CA GLY A 159 -33.85 -7.60 -6.92
C GLY A 159 -32.33 -7.65 -6.62
N PRO A 160 -31.43 -7.56 -7.64
CA PRO A 160 -29.99 -7.60 -7.41
C PRO A 160 -29.49 -6.25 -6.84
N GLY A 161 -29.05 -6.28 -5.58
CA GLY A 161 -28.65 -5.12 -4.78
C GLY A 161 -27.34 -4.47 -5.21
N LEU A 162 -27.43 -3.26 -5.77
CA LEU A 162 -26.30 -2.34 -5.96
C LEU A 162 -26.00 -1.61 -4.64
N CYS A 163 -24.86 -1.81 -3.98
CA CYS A 163 -24.54 -1.07 -2.74
C CYS A 163 -24.10 0.38 -3.04
N ASP A 164 -24.56 1.35 -2.26
CA ASP A 164 -24.08 2.76 -2.31
C ASP A 164 -23.04 2.98 -1.19
N LEU A 165 -21.95 3.67 -1.48
CA LEU A 165 -20.81 3.83 -0.57
C LEU A 165 -20.89 5.19 0.14
N THR A 166 -21.29 5.20 1.41
CA THR A 166 -21.24 6.43 2.24
C THR A 166 -19.97 6.42 3.08
N VAL A 167 -19.09 7.41 2.88
CA VAL A 167 -17.86 7.59 3.65
C VAL A 167 -18.13 8.63 4.74
N GLU A 168 -18.24 8.19 5.99
CA GLU A 168 -18.33 9.10 7.15
C GLU A 168 -16.93 9.31 7.74
N ILE A 169 -16.43 10.54 7.63
CA ILE A 169 -15.17 10.93 8.28
C ILE A 169 -15.50 11.24 9.74
N ASN A 170 -15.01 10.41 10.67
CA ASN A 170 -15.19 10.62 12.11
C ASN A 170 -13.96 11.36 12.70
N PRO A 171 -13.97 12.70 12.83
CA PRO A 171 -12.88 13.41 13.46
C PRO A 171 -12.89 13.15 14.97
N GLN A 172 -12.01 12.28 15.45
CA GLN A 172 -11.72 12.24 16.88
C GLN A 172 -11.01 13.56 17.26
N PRO A 173 -11.39 14.22 18.36
CA PRO A 173 -10.73 15.43 18.79
C PRO A 173 -9.30 15.13 19.24
N VAL A 174 -8.32 15.86 18.67
CA VAL A 174 -6.92 15.85 19.11
C VAL A 174 -6.88 16.14 20.61
N ARG A 175 -6.35 15.20 21.41
CA ARG A 175 -6.18 15.43 22.84
C ARG A 175 -5.15 16.55 23.05
N PRO A 176 -5.44 17.57 23.87
CA PRO A 176 -4.46 18.61 24.15
C PRO A 176 -3.23 17.99 24.83
N GLN A 177 -2.06 18.21 24.23
CA GLN A 177 -0.79 17.91 24.87
C GLN A 177 -0.66 18.80 26.10
N THR A 178 -0.48 18.19 27.26
CA THR A 178 -0.26 18.86 28.54
C THR A 178 0.95 19.79 28.43
N GLU A 179 0.74 21.10 28.62
CA GLU A 179 1.82 22.06 28.78
C GLU A 179 2.70 21.66 29.97
N MET A 180 3.98 21.38 29.70
CA MET A 180 5.02 21.35 30.72
C MET A 180 5.13 22.75 31.32
N SER A 181 4.59 22.92 32.53
CA SER A 181 4.91 24.09 33.36
C SER A 181 6.37 23.99 33.80
N LEU A 182 7.20 24.90 33.29
CA LEU A 182 8.50 25.20 33.89
C LEU A 182 8.26 25.82 35.26
N GLU A 183 8.67 25.13 36.33
CA GLU A 183 8.85 25.76 37.63
C GLU A 183 10.03 26.74 37.55
N ALA A 184 9.76 28.00 37.84
CA ALA A 184 10.76 28.99 38.23
C ALA A 184 10.26 29.64 39.53
N GLY A 185 11.00 29.42 40.63
CA GLY A 185 10.75 30.03 41.93
C GLY A 185 11.31 29.21 43.09
#